data_AF-A0A7X6PJL4-F1
#
_entry.id   AF-A0A7X6PJL4-F1
#
_cell.length_a   1.000
_cell.length_b   1.000
_cell.length_c   1.000
_cell.angle_alpha   90.00
_cell.angle_beta   90.00
_cell.angle_gamma   90.00
#
_symmetry.space_group_name_H-M   'P 1'
#
loop_
_entity.id
_entity.type
_entity.pdbx_description
1 polymer ?
#
loop_
_entity_poly.entity_id
_entity_poly.type
_entity_poly.pdbx_seq_one_letter_code
_entity_poly.pdbx_strand_id
1 'polypeptide(L)'
;MIVKRIRSKEEILDDSIGSFPRIVLPEGKSVFATRATRLKQLAPENSLESYLQLIAIISEAQAKVFGKYTVPMLNEERIDSSQKYGMPALQPDTIERDAVWLNILADILEELTKADGLPSIAVEVAESLATQIKENPSAIEAIADRILADQDADPALAPIIMAALQVYWMQMVIDLGHENLPVVQKESGVCPCCGSLPVSSVVQIGSNQGTRYLSCGLCSTLWHMVRVVCSTCQSTKDIGYYHLEGESEAIKAEACPTCNTYRKIFYQEKDVFVEPIADDLATLHLDMLMSEEGIDRASGNPFLWQAAEESEDK
;
A
#
# COMPACT_ATOMS: atom_id res chain seq x y z
N MET A 1 -15.01 -22.73 -36.37
CA MET A 1 -14.58 -21.99 -35.15
C MET A 1 -15.13 -20.58 -35.27
N ILE A 2 -15.92 -20.12 -34.30
CA ILE A 2 -16.51 -18.78 -34.31
C ILE A 2 -15.61 -17.89 -33.45
N VAL A 3 -15.00 -16.89 -34.08
CA VAL A 3 -14.27 -15.85 -33.37
C VAL A 3 -15.30 -14.97 -32.66
N LYS A 4 -15.32 -14.99 -31.33
CA LYS A 4 -16.16 -14.09 -30.53
C LYS A 4 -15.38 -12.79 -30.33
N ARG A 5 -15.97 -11.66 -30.73
CA ARG A 5 -15.40 -10.32 -30.52
C ARG A 5 -15.25 -10.08 -29.02
N ILE A 6 -14.02 -9.86 -28.56
CA ILE A 6 -13.76 -9.34 -27.21
C ILE A 6 -14.24 -7.88 -27.20
N ARG A 7 -14.84 -7.46 -26.08
CA ARG A 7 -15.52 -6.17 -25.87
C ARG A 7 -14.76 -4.98 -26.51
N SER A 8 -15.49 -4.02 -27.08
CA SER A 8 -14.91 -2.79 -27.63
C SER A 8 -14.28 -1.93 -26.53
N LYS A 9 -13.44 -0.95 -26.90
CA LYS A 9 -12.87 0.02 -25.94
C LYS A 9 -13.99 0.72 -25.16
N GLU A 10 -15.07 1.09 -25.85
CA GLU A 10 -16.25 1.72 -25.24
C GLU A 10 -16.94 0.78 -24.24
N GLU A 11 -17.05 -0.51 -24.55
CA GLU A 11 -17.61 -1.53 -23.64
C GLU A 11 -16.70 -1.90 -22.46
N ILE A 12 -15.39 -1.66 -22.56
CA ILE A 12 -14.42 -1.80 -21.46
C ILE A 12 -14.47 -0.57 -20.54
N LEU A 13 -14.71 0.61 -21.11
CA LEU A 13 -14.83 1.87 -20.39
C LEU A 13 -16.23 2.09 -19.79
N ASP A 14 -17.22 1.28 -20.20
CA ASP A 14 -18.58 1.31 -19.65
C ASP A 14 -18.70 0.52 -18.34
N ASP A 15 -18.49 1.26 -17.27
CA ASP A 15 -18.57 0.82 -15.88
C ASP A 15 -19.99 0.52 -15.38
N SER A 16 -21.04 0.67 -16.20
CA SER A 16 -22.44 0.38 -15.84
C SER A 16 -22.84 -1.09 -16.03
N ILE A 17 -21.99 -1.90 -16.66
CA ILE A 17 -22.33 -3.25 -17.13
C ILE A 17 -22.07 -4.34 -16.06
N GLY A 18 -21.40 -4.03 -14.95
CA GLY A 18 -21.07 -5.00 -13.88
C GLY A 18 -21.48 -4.56 -12.48
N SER A 19 -21.99 -5.49 -11.67
CA SER A 19 -22.19 -5.29 -10.22
C SER A 19 -20.90 -5.73 -9.50
N PHE A 20 -20.02 -4.78 -9.22
CA PHE A 20 -18.82 -4.99 -8.41
C PHE A 20 -18.68 -3.84 -7.39
N PRO A 21 -18.09 -4.09 -6.21
CA PRO A 21 -17.89 -3.06 -5.20
C PRO A 21 -16.87 -2.02 -5.69
N ARG A 22 -17.20 -0.74 -5.55
CA ARG A 22 -16.28 0.36 -5.90
C ARG A 22 -15.17 0.56 -4.89
N ILE A 23 -15.44 0.25 -3.62
CA ILE A 23 -14.49 0.23 -2.52
C ILE A 23 -14.58 -1.15 -1.87
N VAL A 24 -13.44 -1.79 -1.64
CA VAL A 24 -13.32 -2.99 -0.81
C VAL A 24 -12.52 -2.60 0.42
N LEU A 25 -13.15 -2.74 1.59
CA LEU A 25 -12.49 -2.51 2.86
C LEU A 25 -11.53 -3.65 3.19
N PRO A 26 -10.42 -3.37 3.89
CA PRO A 26 -9.47 -4.40 4.29
C PRO A 26 -10.09 -5.38 5.29
N GLU A 27 -9.68 -6.64 5.24
CA GLU A 27 -10.17 -7.71 6.13
C GLU A 27 -9.37 -7.81 7.44
N GLY A 28 -8.87 -6.67 7.93
CA GLY A 28 -8.13 -6.56 9.19
C GLY A 28 -6.90 -7.47 9.25
N LYS A 29 -6.82 -8.31 10.29
CA LYS A 29 -5.68 -9.20 10.56
C LYS A 29 -5.27 -10.07 9.37
N SER A 30 -6.21 -10.54 8.54
CA SER A 30 -5.90 -11.44 7.43
C SER A 30 -5.02 -10.79 6.37
N VAL A 31 -5.10 -9.46 6.20
CA VAL A 31 -4.26 -8.70 5.26
C VAL A 31 -2.78 -8.86 5.61
N PHE A 32 -2.44 -8.62 6.88
CA PHE A 32 -1.07 -8.73 7.37
C PHE A 32 -0.55 -10.17 7.38
N ALA A 33 -1.40 -11.13 7.78
CA ALA A 33 -1.05 -12.55 7.78
C ALA A 33 -0.79 -13.09 6.36
N THR A 34 -1.59 -12.65 5.39
CA THR A 34 -1.41 -13.00 3.97
C THR A 34 -0.13 -12.39 3.42
N ARG A 35 0.14 -11.10 3.72
CA ARG A 35 1.39 -10.44 3.34
C ARG A 35 2.62 -11.15 3.90
N ALA A 36 2.63 -11.48 5.19
CA ALA A 36 3.72 -12.22 5.82
C ALA A 36 3.98 -13.57 5.12
N THR A 37 2.91 -14.32 4.87
CA THR A 37 3.00 -15.61 4.18
C THR A 37 3.56 -15.44 2.77
N ARG A 38 3.08 -14.45 2.02
CA ARG A 38 3.51 -14.17 0.66
C ARG A 38 4.98 -13.71 0.60
N LEU A 39 5.41 -12.83 1.49
CA LEU A 39 6.81 -12.40 1.60
C LEU A 39 7.75 -13.59 1.87
N LYS A 40 7.36 -14.51 2.76
CA LYS A 40 8.14 -15.74 3.03
C LYS A 40 8.20 -16.67 1.81
N GLN A 41 7.16 -16.72 1.00
CA GLN A 41 7.16 -17.49 -0.26
C GLN A 41 8.05 -16.85 -1.34
N LEU A 42 8.10 -15.52 -1.38
CA LEU A 42 8.85 -14.76 -2.37
C LEU A 42 10.32 -14.57 -2.01
N ALA A 43 10.69 -14.75 -0.73
CA ALA A 43 12.05 -14.50 -0.26
C ALA A 43 13.12 -15.45 -0.82
N PRO A 44 12.92 -16.79 -0.87
CA PRO A 44 13.94 -17.70 -1.38
C PRO A 44 14.36 -17.35 -2.81
N GLU A 45 15.66 -17.37 -3.10
CA GLU A 45 16.25 -17.08 -4.42
C GLU A 45 16.06 -15.62 -4.91
N ASN A 46 15.44 -14.75 -4.09
CA ASN A 46 15.33 -13.32 -4.38
C ASN A 46 16.59 -12.58 -3.93
N SER A 47 17.04 -11.57 -4.70
CA SER A 47 18.20 -10.75 -4.34
C SER A 47 18.02 -9.96 -3.03
N LEU A 48 16.76 -9.77 -2.59
CA LEU A 48 16.37 -9.10 -1.35
C LEU A 48 15.90 -10.08 -0.27
N GLU A 49 16.30 -11.36 -0.33
CA GLU A 49 15.82 -12.42 0.56
C GLU A 49 15.77 -11.99 2.04
N SER A 50 16.88 -11.51 2.61
CA SER A 50 16.94 -11.11 4.02
C SER A 50 15.99 -9.95 4.34
N TYR A 51 15.79 -9.03 3.39
CA TYR A 51 14.90 -7.90 3.56
C TYR A 51 13.42 -8.31 3.45
N LEU A 52 13.07 -9.19 2.51
CA LEU A 52 11.73 -9.76 2.42
C LEU A 52 11.38 -10.56 3.69
N GLN A 53 12.33 -11.30 4.27
CA GLN A 53 12.14 -11.97 5.56
C GLN A 53 11.92 -10.98 6.70
N LEU A 54 12.67 -9.86 6.75
CA LEU A 54 12.46 -8.80 7.74
C LEU A 54 11.03 -8.23 7.65
N ILE A 55 10.58 -7.84 6.45
CA ILE A 55 9.23 -7.29 6.27
C ILE A 55 8.16 -8.36 6.55
N ALA A 56 8.45 -9.64 6.31
CA ALA A 56 7.55 -10.72 6.69
C ALA A 56 7.36 -10.79 8.21
N ILE A 57 8.45 -10.71 8.98
CA ILE A 57 8.40 -10.70 10.46
C ILE A 57 7.65 -9.46 10.97
N ILE A 58 7.88 -8.28 10.38
CA ILE A 58 7.12 -7.06 10.68
C ILE A 58 5.63 -7.26 10.38
N SER A 59 5.28 -7.88 9.26
CA SER A 59 3.89 -8.17 8.89
C SER A 59 3.23 -9.17 9.85
N GLU A 60 3.99 -10.14 10.38
CA GLU A 60 3.50 -11.04 11.43
C GLU A 60 3.22 -10.30 12.74
N ALA A 61 4.10 -9.36 13.12
CA ALA A 61 3.88 -8.49 14.27
C ALA A 61 2.61 -7.64 14.09
N GLN A 62 2.41 -7.02 12.92
CA GLN A 62 1.17 -6.30 12.58
C GLN A 62 -0.06 -7.20 12.77
N ALA A 63 -0.03 -8.44 12.26
CA ALA A 63 -1.13 -9.39 12.40
C ALA A 63 -1.42 -9.78 13.87
N LYS A 64 -0.40 -9.84 14.73
CA LYS A 64 -0.57 -10.13 16.16
C LYS A 64 -1.14 -8.94 16.94
N VAL A 65 -0.77 -7.72 16.56
CA VAL A 65 -1.17 -6.48 17.24
C VAL A 65 -2.52 -5.94 16.76
N PHE A 66 -2.92 -6.26 15.53
CA PHE A 66 -4.19 -5.79 14.97
C PHE A 66 -5.39 -6.15 15.85
N GLY A 67 -6.21 -5.15 16.18
CA GLY A 67 -7.41 -5.29 17.02
C GLY A 67 -7.16 -5.34 18.54
N LYS A 68 -5.91 -5.21 19.02
CA LYS A 68 -5.62 -5.12 20.48
C LYS A 68 -6.12 -3.82 21.12
N TYR A 69 -6.16 -2.74 20.35
CA TYR A 69 -6.49 -1.41 20.83
C TYR A 69 -7.70 -0.84 20.09
N THR A 70 -8.53 -0.08 20.81
CA THR A 70 -9.57 0.75 20.20
C THR A 70 -8.94 2.05 19.70
N VAL A 71 -9.14 2.37 18.43
CA VAL A 71 -8.76 3.67 17.86
C VAL A 71 -9.93 4.66 17.98
N PRO A 72 -9.69 5.98 18.01
CA PRO A 72 -10.77 6.95 18.07
C PRO A 72 -11.68 6.87 16.86
N MET A 73 -12.99 6.92 17.11
CA MET A 73 -13.99 7.07 16.05
C MET A 73 -13.94 8.50 15.48
N LEU A 74 -14.22 8.63 14.19
CA LEU A 74 -14.43 9.94 13.59
C LEU A 74 -15.74 10.56 14.09
N ASN A 75 -15.73 11.87 14.29
CA ASN A 75 -16.96 12.60 14.60
C ASN A 75 -17.88 12.67 13.37
N GLU A 76 -19.19 12.79 13.62
CA GLU A 76 -20.22 12.82 12.57
C GLU A 76 -20.01 13.98 11.60
N GLU A 77 -19.64 15.16 12.10
CA GLU A 77 -19.40 16.36 11.27
C GLU A 77 -18.34 16.12 10.18
N ARG A 78 -17.29 15.36 10.51
CA ARG A 78 -16.22 15.01 9.56
C ARG A 78 -16.69 14.00 8.54
N ILE A 79 -17.46 13.00 8.97
CA ILE A 79 -18.07 12.00 8.06
C ILE A 79 -19.00 12.71 7.07
N ASP A 80 -19.89 13.56 7.57
CA ASP A 80 -20.83 14.34 6.76
C ASP A 80 -20.08 15.25 5.76
N SER A 81 -19.03 15.93 6.21
CA SER A 81 -18.20 16.77 5.35
C SER A 81 -17.51 15.95 4.25
N SER A 82 -16.90 14.82 4.61
CA SER A 82 -16.26 13.87 3.69
C SER A 82 -17.25 13.41 2.60
N GLN A 83 -18.46 12.99 3.00
CA GLN A 83 -19.49 12.54 2.06
C GLN A 83 -20.01 13.67 1.18
N LYS A 84 -20.26 14.85 1.76
CA LYS A 84 -20.80 16.01 1.05
C LYS A 84 -19.85 16.54 -0.03
N TYR A 85 -18.55 16.55 0.25
CA TYR A 85 -17.55 17.11 -0.66
C TYR A 85 -16.75 16.05 -1.42
N GLY A 86 -16.99 14.76 -1.16
CA GLY A 86 -16.26 13.66 -1.80
C GLY A 86 -14.77 13.67 -1.47
N MET A 87 -14.41 14.05 -0.24
CA MET A 87 -13.04 14.12 0.27
C MET A 87 -12.76 12.93 1.20
N PRO A 88 -11.53 12.42 1.28
CA PRO A 88 -11.23 11.32 2.19
C PRO A 88 -11.39 11.75 3.66
N ALA A 89 -12.07 10.94 4.47
CA ALA A 89 -12.30 11.26 5.88
C ALA A 89 -11.04 11.15 6.74
N LEU A 90 -10.06 10.33 6.33
CA LEU A 90 -8.89 9.93 7.11
C LEU A 90 -7.56 10.42 6.52
N GLN A 91 -7.54 11.62 5.91
CA GLN A 91 -6.31 12.19 5.37
C GLN A 91 -5.27 12.43 6.48
N PRO A 92 -4.04 11.90 6.37
CA PRO A 92 -3.03 11.99 7.43
C PRO A 92 -2.73 13.38 7.96
N ASP A 93 -2.70 14.37 7.08
CA ASP A 93 -2.41 15.78 7.38
C ASP A 93 -3.54 16.52 8.12
N THR A 94 -4.73 15.91 8.19
CA THR A 94 -5.92 16.51 8.82
C THR A 94 -6.42 15.72 10.03
N ILE A 95 -5.76 14.62 10.38
CA ILE A 95 -6.09 13.78 11.54
C ILE A 95 -4.99 13.96 12.59
N GLU A 96 -5.37 14.45 13.77
CA GLU A 96 -4.52 14.33 14.94
C GLU A 96 -4.57 12.87 15.43
N ARG A 97 -3.43 12.18 15.39
CA ARG A 97 -3.34 10.79 15.85
C ARG A 97 -3.47 10.74 17.36
N ASP A 98 -4.30 9.82 17.84
CA ASP A 98 -4.37 9.51 19.27
C ASP A 98 -3.16 8.66 19.69
N ALA A 99 -2.60 8.95 20.87
CA ALA A 99 -1.40 8.30 21.41
C ALA A 99 -1.46 6.75 21.44
N VAL A 100 -2.64 6.14 21.30
CA VAL A 100 -2.79 4.70 21.09
C VAL A 100 -1.95 4.14 19.95
N TRP A 101 -1.64 4.91 18.90
CA TRP A 101 -0.76 4.44 17.82
C TRP A 101 0.68 4.19 18.30
N LEU A 102 1.16 4.91 19.31
CA LEU A 102 2.46 4.65 19.95
C LEU A 102 2.45 3.35 20.76
N ASN A 103 1.29 2.96 21.32
CA ASN A 103 1.14 1.66 21.96
C ASN A 103 1.17 0.53 20.93
N ILE A 104 0.53 0.73 19.77
CA ILE A 104 0.60 -0.20 18.64
C ILE A 104 2.06 -0.38 18.19
N LEU A 105 2.81 0.73 18.06
CA LEU A 105 4.23 0.69 17.70
C LEU A 105 5.05 -0.05 18.77
N ALA A 106 4.84 0.24 20.06
CA ALA A 106 5.55 -0.44 21.15
C ALA A 106 5.31 -1.95 21.15
N ASP A 107 4.08 -2.40 20.94
CA ASP A 107 3.73 -3.81 20.84
C ASP A 107 4.35 -4.49 19.61
N ILE A 108 4.42 -3.80 18.46
CA ILE A 108 5.13 -4.31 17.28
C ILE A 108 6.62 -4.49 17.60
N LEU A 109 7.27 -3.50 18.23
CA LEU A 109 8.67 -3.59 18.64
C LEU A 109 8.93 -4.74 19.62
N GLU A 110 8.01 -4.99 20.55
CA GLU A 110 8.09 -6.13 21.46
C GLU A 110 8.01 -7.47 20.70
N GLU A 111 7.15 -7.59 19.70
CA GLU A 111 7.09 -8.78 18.85
C GLU A 111 8.36 -8.96 18.01
N LEU A 112 8.97 -7.87 17.53
CA LEU A 112 10.24 -7.91 16.79
C LEU A 112 11.39 -8.39 17.67
N THR A 113 11.55 -7.83 18.87
CA THR A 113 12.66 -8.22 19.78
C THR A 113 12.59 -9.69 20.24
N LYS A 114 11.40 -10.32 20.16
CA LYS A 114 11.21 -11.74 20.49
C LYS A 114 11.30 -12.68 19.28
N ALA A 115 11.34 -12.15 18.06
CA ALA A 115 11.30 -12.97 16.87
C ALA A 115 12.67 -13.54 16.53
N ASP A 116 12.70 -14.81 16.14
CA ASP A 116 13.90 -15.49 15.68
C ASP A 116 14.26 -15.04 14.25
N GLY A 117 15.56 -14.97 13.95
CA GLY A 117 16.04 -14.75 12.58
C GLY A 117 16.10 -13.29 12.11
N LEU A 118 15.84 -12.32 12.99
CA LEU A 118 16.12 -10.91 12.67
C LEU A 118 17.63 -10.63 12.64
N PRO A 119 18.10 -9.78 11.71
CA PRO A 119 19.43 -9.20 11.79
C PRO A 119 19.65 -8.43 13.10
N SER A 120 20.84 -8.50 13.69
CA SER A 120 21.15 -7.81 14.96
C SER A 120 20.84 -6.31 14.91
N ILE A 121 21.16 -5.66 13.79
CA ILE A 121 20.87 -4.25 13.57
C ILE A 121 19.37 -3.92 13.65
N ALA A 122 18.49 -4.82 13.19
CA ALA A 122 17.04 -4.61 13.25
C ALA A 122 16.54 -4.72 14.70
N VAL A 123 17.16 -5.60 15.50
CA VAL A 123 16.88 -5.72 16.95
C VAL A 123 17.34 -4.47 17.68
N GLU A 124 18.56 -3.99 17.42
CA GLU A 124 19.11 -2.76 18.02
C GLU A 124 18.24 -1.53 17.71
N VAL A 125 17.80 -1.40 16.44
CA VAL A 125 16.85 -0.35 16.03
C VAL A 125 15.54 -0.47 16.78
N ALA A 126 14.99 -1.68 16.92
CA ALA A 126 13.74 -1.90 17.63
C ALA A 126 13.84 -1.54 19.12
N GLU A 127 14.92 -1.93 19.79
CA GLU A 127 15.19 -1.58 21.20
C GLU A 127 15.39 -0.07 21.39
N SER A 128 16.09 0.57 20.45
CA SER A 128 16.29 2.02 20.44
C SER A 128 14.96 2.77 20.31
N LEU A 129 14.13 2.39 19.33
CA LEU A 129 12.79 2.97 19.17
C LEU A 129 11.91 2.76 20.40
N ALA A 130 11.94 1.57 21.01
CA ALA A 130 11.16 1.28 22.21
C ALA A 130 11.54 2.16 23.41
N THR A 131 12.83 2.52 23.49
CA THR A 131 13.33 3.49 24.47
C THR A 131 12.86 4.91 24.13
N GLN A 132 12.99 5.32 22.87
CA GLN A 132 12.59 6.66 22.41
C GLN A 132 11.10 6.95 22.58
N ILE A 133 10.22 5.96 22.41
CA ILE A 133 8.78 6.11 22.67
C ILE A 133 8.52 6.56 24.12
N LYS A 134 9.31 6.07 25.09
CA LYS A 134 9.17 6.40 26.50
C LYS A 134 9.80 7.74 26.86
N GLU A 135 10.96 8.03 26.28
CA GLU A 135 11.76 9.21 26.62
C GLU A 135 11.31 10.47 25.86
N ASN A 136 10.93 10.33 24.58
CA ASN A 136 10.61 11.44 23.70
C ASN A 136 9.56 11.06 22.64
N PRO A 137 8.30 10.78 23.03
CA PRO A 137 7.24 10.36 22.11
C PRO A 137 6.95 11.40 21.01
N SER A 138 7.15 12.69 21.25
CA SER A 138 6.94 13.74 20.25
C SER A 138 7.97 13.70 19.11
N ALA A 139 9.18 13.18 19.34
CA ALA A 139 10.13 12.93 18.26
C ALA A 139 9.65 11.81 17.34
N ILE A 140 9.02 10.77 17.89
CA ILE A 140 8.45 9.66 17.11
C ILE A 140 7.23 10.14 16.30
N GLU A 141 6.38 11.00 16.88
CA GLU A 141 5.31 11.69 16.14
C GLU A 141 5.85 12.50 14.96
N ALA A 142 6.93 13.27 15.17
CA ALA A 142 7.52 14.06 14.11
C ALA A 142 8.10 13.20 12.97
N ILE A 143 8.62 12.00 13.26
CA ILE A 143 9.05 11.04 12.23
C ILE A 143 7.83 10.49 11.49
N ALA A 144 6.75 10.14 12.20
CA ALA A 144 5.52 9.66 11.59
C ALA A 144 4.89 10.71 10.65
N ASP A 145 4.90 11.99 11.03
CA ASP A 145 4.42 13.07 10.15
C ASP A 145 5.22 13.15 8.85
N ARG A 146 6.55 13.04 8.91
CA ARG A 146 7.39 13.02 7.70
C ARG A 146 7.10 11.81 6.82
N ILE A 147 6.96 10.63 7.43
CA ILE A 147 6.60 9.39 6.72
C ILE A 147 5.25 9.53 6.00
N LEU A 148 4.23 10.05 6.67
CA LEU A 148 2.89 10.22 6.08
C LEU A 148 2.84 11.33 5.02
N ALA A 149 3.74 12.31 5.11
CA ALA A 149 3.90 13.38 4.15
C ALA A 149 4.83 13.01 2.97
N ASP A 150 5.31 11.77 2.90
CA ASP A 150 6.27 11.29 1.88
C ASP A 150 7.55 12.15 1.84
N GLN A 151 8.02 12.56 3.02
CA GLN A 151 9.24 13.34 3.23
C GLN A 151 10.39 12.46 3.75
N ASP A 152 11.60 13.02 3.77
CA ASP A 152 12.79 12.30 4.23
C ASP A 152 12.64 11.71 5.65
N ALA A 153 12.93 10.41 5.73
CA ALA A 153 12.85 9.62 6.94
C ALA A 153 13.95 8.56 6.94
N ASP A 154 14.48 8.26 8.11
CA ASP A 154 15.52 7.24 8.28
C ASP A 154 15.02 5.89 7.75
N PRO A 155 15.67 5.30 6.71
CA PRO A 155 15.25 4.03 6.13
C PRO A 155 15.26 2.84 7.10
N ALA A 156 16.00 2.93 8.21
CA ALA A 156 15.99 1.91 9.25
C ALA A 156 14.74 2.01 10.14
N LEU A 157 14.23 3.22 10.38
CA LEU A 157 13.08 3.46 11.27
C LEU A 157 11.75 3.41 10.50
N ALA A 158 11.74 3.94 9.28
CA ALA A 158 10.54 4.18 8.51
C ALA A 158 9.68 2.92 8.26
N PRO A 159 10.23 1.73 7.93
CA PRO A 159 9.43 0.54 7.73
C PRO A 159 8.68 0.09 9.00
N ILE A 160 9.31 0.24 10.17
CA ILE A 160 8.74 -0.18 11.46
C ILE A 160 7.66 0.82 11.91
N ILE A 161 7.92 2.12 11.77
CA ILE A 161 6.94 3.17 12.08
C ILE A 161 5.75 3.08 11.12
N MET A 162 6.00 2.93 9.82
CA MET A 162 4.95 2.70 8.82
C MET A 162 4.11 1.47 9.16
N ALA A 163 4.71 0.39 9.69
CA ALA A 163 3.95 -0.78 10.10
C ALA A 163 2.89 -0.48 11.17
N ALA A 164 3.23 0.34 12.17
CA ALA A 164 2.28 0.78 13.19
C ALA A 164 1.20 1.71 12.61
N LEU A 165 1.60 2.64 11.72
CA LEU A 165 0.67 3.54 11.04
C LEU A 165 -0.33 2.77 10.17
N GLN A 166 0.10 1.73 9.45
CA GLN A 166 -0.80 0.87 8.68
C GLN A 166 -1.83 0.17 9.57
N VAL A 167 -1.44 -0.35 10.75
CA VAL A 167 -2.38 -0.97 11.70
C VAL A 167 -3.40 0.06 12.20
N TYR A 168 -2.94 1.25 12.60
CA TYR A 168 -3.80 2.33 13.09
C TYR A 168 -4.80 2.80 12.03
N TRP A 169 -4.33 3.15 10.82
CA TRP A 169 -5.21 3.62 9.73
C TRP A 169 -6.15 2.54 9.22
N MET A 170 -5.70 1.28 9.13
CA MET A 170 -6.56 0.18 8.72
C MET A 170 -7.71 -0.02 9.71
N GLN A 171 -7.44 0.04 11.02
CA GLN A 171 -8.49 -0.05 12.04
C GLN A 171 -9.49 1.10 11.91
N MET A 172 -9.03 2.35 11.77
CA MET A 172 -9.92 3.51 11.58
C MET A 172 -10.81 3.37 10.32
N VAL A 173 -10.27 2.83 9.23
CA VAL A 173 -11.04 2.59 7.99
C VAL A 173 -12.09 1.49 8.16
N ILE A 174 -11.77 0.42 8.89
CA ILE A 174 -12.73 -0.65 9.17
C ILE A 174 -13.85 -0.12 10.07
N ASP A 175 -13.50 0.65 11.11
CA ASP A 175 -14.44 1.24 12.06
C ASP A 175 -15.32 2.33 11.43
N LEU A 176 -14.83 3.02 10.38
CA LEU A 176 -15.64 3.92 9.56
C LEU A 176 -16.83 3.16 8.94
N GLY A 177 -16.60 1.94 8.46
CA GLY A 177 -17.64 1.08 7.90
C GLY A 177 -18.19 1.54 6.54
N HIS A 178 -18.91 0.64 5.87
CA HIS A 178 -19.39 0.86 4.49
C HIS A 178 -20.39 2.02 4.34
N GLU A 179 -21.20 2.27 5.38
CA GLU A 179 -22.25 3.31 5.36
C GLU A 179 -21.67 4.74 5.36
N ASN A 180 -20.43 4.90 5.84
CA ASN A 180 -19.78 6.20 6.01
C ASN A 180 -18.71 6.48 4.95
N LEU A 181 -18.59 5.62 3.93
CA LEU A 181 -17.63 5.82 2.86
C LEU A 181 -18.01 7.02 1.99
N PRO A 182 -17.03 7.81 1.52
CA PRO A 182 -17.32 8.90 0.59
C PRO A 182 -17.76 8.35 -0.77
N VAL A 183 -18.52 9.17 -1.49
CA VAL A 183 -18.83 8.88 -2.89
C VAL A 183 -17.53 8.89 -3.68
N VAL A 184 -17.15 7.73 -4.23
CA VAL A 184 -15.93 7.61 -5.05
C VAL A 184 -16.08 8.49 -6.28
N GLN A 185 -15.22 9.49 -6.39
CA GLN A 185 -15.05 10.22 -7.65
C GLN A 185 -14.55 9.24 -8.72
N LYS A 186 -15.13 9.33 -9.91
CA LYS A 186 -14.72 8.50 -11.04
C LYS A 186 -13.20 8.65 -11.24
N GLU A 187 -12.48 7.53 -11.35
CA GLU A 187 -11.04 7.50 -11.65
C GLU A 187 -10.14 8.22 -10.62
N SER A 188 -10.49 8.20 -9.32
CA SER A 188 -9.62 8.71 -8.26
C SER A 188 -8.24 8.02 -8.26
N GLY A 189 -7.17 8.82 -8.38
CA GLY A 189 -5.78 8.34 -8.28
C GLY A 189 -5.29 8.12 -6.85
N VAL A 190 -6.07 8.53 -5.86
CA VAL A 190 -5.78 8.41 -4.42
C VAL A 190 -6.84 7.56 -3.71
N CYS A 191 -6.46 7.02 -2.55
CA CYS A 191 -7.37 6.25 -1.72
C CYS A 191 -8.58 7.10 -1.30
N PRO A 192 -9.82 6.64 -1.52
CA PRO A 192 -11.00 7.40 -1.12
C PRO A 192 -11.17 7.48 0.40
N CYS A 193 -10.51 6.62 1.18
CA CYS A 193 -10.63 6.63 2.65
C CYS A 193 -9.62 7.58 3.30
N CYS A 194 -8.33 7.46 2.96
CA CYS A 194 -7.24 8.20 3.61
C CYS A 194 -6.45 9.13 2.68
N GLY A 195 -6.78 9.22 1.39
CA GLY A 195 -6.09 10.11 0.45
C GLY A 195 -4.66 9.69 0.07
N SER A 196 -4.12 8.61 0.64
CA SER A 196 -2.79 8.11 0.29
C SER A 196 -2.73 7.56 -1.14
N LEU A 197 -1.55 7.61 -1.73
CA LEU A 197 -1.29 7.02 -3.04
C LEU A 197 -1.35 5.48 -2.98
N PRO A 198 -1.76 4.82 -4.07
CA PRO A 198 -1.69 3.37 -4.14
C PRO A 198 -0.24 2.90 -4.13
N VAL A 199 0.04 1.70 -3.65
CA VAL A 199 1.33 1.04 -3.90
C VAL A 199 1.33 0.43 -5.30
N SER A 200 0.26 -0.29 -5.65
CA SER A 200 0.14 -1.04 -6.90
C SER A 200 -1.33 -1.20 -7.30
N SER A 201 -1.57 -1.82 -8.46
CA SER A 201 -2.89 -2.25 -8.90
C SER A 201 -3.03 -3.78 -8.80
N VAL A 202 -4.25 -4.28 -8.62
CA VAL A 202 -4.57 -5.70 -8.70
C VAL A 202 -5.80 -5.91 -9.59
N VAL A 203 -5.73 -6.87 -10.50
CA VAL A 203 -6.85 -7.36 -11.29
C VAL A 203 -7.36 -8.62 -10.64
N GLN A 204 -8.55 -8.56 -10.06
CA GLN A 204 -9.08 -9.61 -9.21
C GLN A 204 -9.74 -10.76 -9.98
N ILE A 205 -9.87 -11.89 -9.31
CA ILE A 205 -10.69 -13.05 -9.73
C ILE A 205 -11.95 -13.18 -8.84
N GLY A 206 -12.71 -14.26 -9.02
CA GLY A 206 -13.88 -14.55 -8.18
C GLY A 206 -15.07 -13.63 -8.47
N SER A 207 -15.67 -13.06 -7.43
CA SER A 207 -16.83 -12.16 -7.58
C SER A 207 -16.51 -10.87 -8.33
N ASN A 208 -15.24 -10.46 -8.36
CA ASN A 208 -14.76 -9.23 -9.00
C ASN A 208 -13.90 -9.55 -10.24
N GLN A 209 -14.23 -10.63 -10.96
CA GLN A 209 -13.40 -11.15 -12.03
C GLN A 209 -13.09 -10.12 -13.11
N GLY A 210 -11.79 -9.88 -13.36
CA GLY A 210 -11.29 -8.98 -14.39
C GLY A 210 -11.35 -7.50 -14.01
N THR A 211 -11.86 -7.18 -12.81
CA THR A 211 -11.97 -5.83 -12.27
C THR A 211 -10.64 -5.38 -11.70
N ARG A 212 -10.20 -4.18 -12.09
CA ARG A 212 -8.97 -3.57 -11.57
C ARG A 212 -9.27 -2.74 -10.32
N TYR A 213 -8.47 -2.96 -9.29
CA TYR A 213 -8.42 -2.14 -8.10
C TYR A 213 -7.03 -1.54 -7.91
N LEU A 214 -6.99 -0.32 -7.39
CA LEU A 214 -5.80 0.28 -6.81
C LEU A 214 -5.72 -0.15 -5.34
N SER A 215 -4.53 -0.42 -4.82
CA SER A 215 -4.30 -0.86 -3.44
C SER A 215 -3.60 0.21 -2.63
N CYS A 216 -4.20 0.65 -1.52
CA CYS A 216 -3.65 1.71 -0.67
C CYS A 216 -2.41 1.24 0.09
N GLY A 217 -1.31 1.99 0.00
CA GLY A 217 -0.07 1.69 0.76
C GLY A 217 -0.18 1.91 2.27
N LEU A 218 -1.19 2.66 2.74
CA LEU A 218 -1.41 2.98 4.15
C LEU A 218 -2.50 2.10 4.78
N CYS A 219 -3.76 2.27 4.37
CA CYS A 219 -4.90 1.59 5.02
C CYS A 219 -5.29 0.26 4.36
N SER A 220 -4.61 -0.18 3.28
CA SER A 220 -4.94 -1.38 2.50
C SER A 220 -6.34 -1.42 1.87
N THR A 221 -7.10 -0.32 1.87
CA THR A 221 -8.33 -0.20 1.08
C THR A 221 -8.04 -0.44 -0.39
N LEU A 222 -8.89 -1.22 -1.04
CA LEU A 222 -8.90 -1.34 -2.50
C LEU A 222 -10.00 -0.46 -3.07
N TRP A 223 -9.72 0.26 -4.15
CA TRP A 223 -10.76 1.02 -4.86
C TRP A 223 -10.67 0.83 -6.36
N HIS A 224 -11.84 0.77 -6.99
CA HIS A 224 -11.95 0.47 -8.39
C HIS A 224 -11.35 1.59 -9.25
N MET A 225 -10.58 1.20 -10.26
CA MET A 225 -10.22 2.07 -11.37
C MET A 225 -10.40 1.32 -12.69
N VAL A 226 -10.99 1.99 -13.67
CA VAL A 226 -11.17 1.44 -15.01
C VAL A 226 -9.82 1.04 -15.61
N ARG A 227 -9.79 -0.08 -16.34
CA ARG A 227 -8.58 -0.54 -17.03
C ARG A 227 -8.18 0.43 -18.14
N VAL A 228 -6.88 0.48 -18.44
CA VAL A 228 -6.35 1.35 -19.51
C VAL A 228 -6.59 2.85 -19.20
N VAL A 229 -6.74 3.20 -17.92
CA VAL A 229 -6.67 4.56 -17.40
C VAL A 229 -5.44 4.66 -16.52
N CYS A 230 -4.60 5.67 -16.75
CA CYS A 230 -3.44 5.96 -15.91
C CYS A 230 -3.91 6.31 -14.49
N SER A 231 -3.38 5.59 -13.49
CA SER A 231 -3.68 5.82 -12.06
C SER A 231 -3.16 7.14 -11.49
N THR A 232 -2.37 7.89 -12.27
CA THR A 232 -1.74 9.14 -11.84
C THR A 232 -2.41 10.35 -12.49
N CYS A 233 -2.40 10.43 -13.83
CA CYS A 233 -2.94 11.57 -14.57
C CYS A 233 -4.29 11.31 -15.26
N GLN A 234 -4.90 10.13 -15.07
CA GLN A 234 -6.20 9.74 -15.64
C GLN A 234 -6.26 9.72 -17.18
N SER A 235 -5.11 9.86 -17.86
CA SER A 235 -5.04 9.70 -19.31
C SER A 235 -5.35 8.26 -19.73
N THR A 236 -6.05 8.09 -20.85
CA THR A 236 -6.30 6.79 -21.52
C THR A 236 -5.47 6.61 -22.78
N LYS A 237 -4.55 7.56 -23.05
CA LYS A 237 -3.80 7.62 -24.28
C LYS A 237 -2.59 6.69 -24.21
N ASP A 238 -2.58 5.70 -25.10
CA ASP A 238 -1.43 4.84 -25.39
C ASP A 238 -0.79 4.19 -24.15
N ILE A 239 -1.61 3.74 -23.19
CA ILE A 239 -1.14 3.04 -21.99
C ILE A 239 -0.41 1.75 -22.39
N GLY A 240 0.86 1.66 -21.99
CA GLY A 240 1.74 0.53 -22.27
C GLY A 240 1.79 -0.46 -21.11
N TYR A 241 2.12 -1.71 -21.41
CA TYR A 241 2.36 -2.75 -20.41
C TYR A 241 3.71 -3.42 -20.64
N TYR A 242 4.54 -3.42 -19.61
CA TYR A 242 5.88 -4.02 -19.61
C TYR A 242 5.87 -5.24 -18.70
N HIS A 243 6.58 -6.29 -19.09
CA HIS A 243 6.79 -7.49 -18.30
C HIS A 243 8.19 -8.02 -18.61
N LEU A 244 8.77 -8.76 -17.68
CA LEU A 244 10.09 -9.36 -17.86
C LEU A 244 9.92 -10.73 -18.53
N GLU A 245 10.72 -11.00 -19.57
CA GLU A 245 10.73 -12.29 -20.23
C GLU A 245 11.22 -13.38 -19.28
N GLY A 246 10.49 -14.49 -19.18
CA GLY A 246 10.84 -15.61 -18.29
C GLY A 246 10.38 -15.46 -16.84
N GLU A 247 9.85 -14.28 -16.46
CA GLU A 247 9.26 -14.02 -15.15
C GLU A 247 7.74 -14.27 -15.14
N SER A 248 7.12 -14.16 -13.96
CA SER A 248 5.68 -14.37 -13.78
C SER A 248 4.83 -13.42 -14.63
N GLU A 249 3.95 -13.97 -15.48
CA GLU A 249 2.96 -13.19 -16.23
C GLU A 249 1.93 -12.46 -15.34
N ALA A 250 1.90 -12.79 -14.04
CA ALA A 250 1.08 -12.10 -13.07
C ALA A 250 1.53 -10.66 -12.84
N ILE A 251 2.79 -10.31 -13.14
CA ILE A 251 3.42 -9.06 -12.75
C ILE A 251 3.71 -8.23 -14.00
N LYS A 252 3.16 -7.02 -14.06
CA LYS A 252 3.43 -6.07 -15.15
C LYS A 252 3.62 -4.65 -14.61
N ALA A 253 4.30 -3.80 -15.36
CA ALA A 253 4.26 -2.35 -15.16
C ALA A 253 3.28 -1.73 -16.17
N GLU A 254 2.26 -1.04 -15.68
CA GLU A 254 1.38 -0.20 -16.51
C GLU A 254 1.99 1.19 -16.61
N ALA A 255 2.41 1.60 -17.80
CA ALA A 255 3.11 2.86 -18.04
C ALA A 255 2.26 3.85 -18.85
N CYS A 256 2.35 5.12 -18.48
CA CYS A 256 1.63 6.20 -19.13
C CYS A 256 2.57 7.18 -19.82
N PRO A 257 2.51 7.31 -21.16
CA PRO A 257 3.37 8.26 -21.89
C PRO A 257 3.00 9.73 -21.64
N THR A 258 1.78 10.02 -21.15
CA THR A 258 1.32 11.40 -20.91
C THR A 258 2.02 12.03 -19.69
N CYS A 259 2.21 11.26 -18.62
CA CYS A 259 2.86 11.74 -17.39
C CYS A 259 4.22 11.09 -17.14
N ASN A 260 4.67 10.22 -18.05
CA ASN A 260 5.92 9.49 -17.96
C ASN A 260 6.11 8.70 -16.65
N THR A 261 5.01 8.16 -16.11
CA THR A 261 5.06 7.31 -14.91
C THR A 261 4.52 5.91 -15.18
N TYR A 262 4.94 4.95 -14.36
CA TYR A 262 4.37 3.62 -14.30
C TYR A 262 3.88 3.24 -12.90
N ARG A 263 3.00 2.24 -12.86
CA ARG A 263 2.57 1.55 -11.66
C ARG A 263 2.53 0.05 -11.90
N LYS A 264 3.05 -0.74 -10.95
CA LYS A 264 2.92 -2.20 -11.04
C LYS A 264 1.46 -2.63 -10.94
N ILE A 265 1.09 -3.62 -11.73
CA ILE A 265 -0.24 -4.21 -11.76
C ILE A 265 -0.12 -5.74 -11.72
N PHE A 266 -0.87 -6.34 -10.78
CA PHE A 266 -0.86 -7.78 -10.52
C PHE A 266 -2.12 -8.45 -11.03
N TYR A 267 -1.99 -9.58 -11.71
CA TYR A 267 -3.12 -10.34 -12.26
C TYR A 267 -3.37 -11.62 -11.46
N GLN A 268 -4.41 -11.64 -10.63
CA GLN A 268 -4.77 -12.80 -9.81
C GLN A 268 -5.15 -14.05 -10.63
N GLU A 269 -5.54 -13.87 -11.89
CA GLU A 269 -5.80 -14.98 -12.81
C GLU A 269 -4.54 -15.83 -13.07
N LYS A 270 -3.35 -15.22 -12.96
CA LYS A 270 -2.07 -15.87 -13.24
C LYS A 270 -1.40 -16.39 -11.97
N ASP A 271 -1.55 -15.68 -10.87
CA ASP A 271 -1.14 -16.13 -9.53
C ASP A 271 -2.16 -15.63 -8.51
N VAL A 272 -2.90 -16.57 -7.91
CA VAL A 272 -3.98 -16.27 -6.96
C VAL A 272 -3.48 -15.73 -5.62
N PHE A 273 -2.19 -15.86 -5.34
CA PHE A 273 -1.57 -15.48 -4.06
C PHE A 273 -0.90 -14.12 -4.09
N VAL A 274 -0.97 -13.36 -5.19
CA VAL A 274 -0.38 -12.02 -5.27
C VAL A 274 -0.90 -11.13 -4.14
N GLU A 275 0.02 -10.53 -3.40
CA GLU A 275 -0.26 -9.53 -2.37
C GLU A 275 0.35 -8.19 -2.81
N PRO A 276 -0.45 -7.11 -2.90
CA PRO A 276 -0.05 -5.86 -3.54
C PRO A 276 1.23 -5.19 -3.03
N ILE A 277 1.60 -5.38 -1.76
CA ILE A 277 2.81 -4.80 -1.15
C ILE A 277 3.97 -5.79 -1.25
N ALA A 278 3.72 -7.07 -0.99
CA ALA A 278 4.75 -8.12 -1.00
C ALA A 278 5.32 -8.34 -2.41
N ASP A 279 4.46 -8.51 -3.41
CA ASP A 279 4.87 -8.74 -4.79
C ASP A 279 5.48 -7.48 -5.41
N ASP A 280 5.04 -6.30 -4.98
CA ASP A 280 5.67 -5.04 -5.37
C ASP A 280 7.10 -4.94 -4.82
N LEU A 281 7.32 -5.33 -3.56
CA LEU A 281 8.64 -5.31 -2.95
C LEU A 281 9.56 -6.41 -3.50
N ALA A 282 9.03 -7.58 -3.81
CA ALA A 282 9.83 -8.69 -4.34
C ALA A 282 10.27 -8.48 -5.79
N THR A 283 9.73 -7.49 -6.49
CA THR A 283 10.01 -7.22 -7.90
C THR A 283 10.73 -5.91 -8.16
N LEU A 284 11.65 -5.50 -7.27
CA LEU A 284 12.41 -4.25 -7.46
C LEU A 284 13.23 -4.19 -8.75
N HIS A 285 13.62 -5.35 -9.29
CA HIS A 285 14.31 -5.41 -10.58
C HIS A 285 13.47 -4.83 -11.73
N LEU A 286 12.14 -5.02 -11.70
CA LEU A 286 11.26 -4.38 -12.68
C LEU A 286 11.32 -2.85 -12.54
N ASP A 287 11.42 -2.32 -11.31
CA ASP A 287 11.53 -0.87 -11.12
C ASP A 287 12.84 -0.31 -11.72
N MET A 288 13.95 -1.05 -11.58
CA MET A 288 15.24 -0.68 -12.16
C MET A 288 15.15 -0.60 -13.69
N LEU A 289 14.57 -1.62 -14.33
CA LEU A 289 14.44 -1.66 -15.79
C LEU A 289 13.48 -0.59 -16.31
N MET A 290 12.39 -0.29 -15.60
CA MET A 290 11.51 0.82 -15.97
C MET A 290 12.23 2.17 -15.86
N SER A 291 13.11 2.34 -14.87
CA SER A 291 13.94 3.54 -14.72
C SER A 291 14.98 3.66 -15.85
N GLU A 292 15.56 2.55 -16.31
CA GLU A 292 16.46 2.54 -17.49
C GLU A 292 15.73 2.93 -18.79
N GLU A 293 14.45 2.56 -18.93
CA GLU A 293 13.56 3.04 -20.01
C GLU A 293 13.13 4.51 -19.84
N GLY A 294 13.56 5.17 -18.76
CA GLY A 294 13.28 6.57 -18.48
C GLY A 294 11.85 6.84 -18.03
N ILE A 295 11.17 5.85 -17.45
CA ILE A 295 9.78 5.97 -16.95
C ILE A 295 9.79 5.91 -15.43
N ASP A 296 9.27 6.95 -14.78
CA ASP A 296 9.36 7.12 -13.34
C ASP A 296 8.31 6.31 -12.58
N ARG A 297 8.62 5.89 -11.36
CA ARG A 297 7.67 5.19 -10.51
C ARG A 297 6.63 6.18 -9.96
N ALA A 298 5.34 5.89 -10.13
CA ALA A 298 4.27 6.80 -9.71
C ALA A 298 4.13 6.97 -8.18
N SER A 299 4.50 5.95 -7.40
CA SER A 299 4.64 6.01 -5.94
C SER A 299 5.36 4.77 -5.39
N GLY A 300 6.06 4.94 -4.26
CA GLY A 300 6.90 3.91 -3.63
C GLY A 300 6.14 2.80 -2.92
N ASN A 301 6.90 1.81 -2.43
CA ASN A 301 6.41 0.79 -1.50
C ASN A 301 6.48 1.35 -0.08
N PRO A 302 5.44 1.19 0.78
CA PRO A 302 5.44 1.76 2.13
C PRO A 302 6.59 1.25 3.01
N PHE A 303 7.18 0.10 2.69
CA PHE A 303 8.31 -0.44 3.42
C PHE A 303 9.67 -0.06 2.80
N LEU A 304 9.74 0.45 1.57
CA LEU A 304 11.01 0.79 0.92
C LEU A 304 11.27 2.29 0.94
N TRP A 305 12.23 2.72 1.76
CA TRP A 305 12.64 4.12 1.88
C TRP A 305 14.08 4.29 1.38
N GLN A 306 14.31 5.35 0.61
CA GLN A 306 15.66 5.74 0.20
C GLN A 306 16.22 6.68 1.27
N ALA A 307 17.49 6.50 1.65
CA ALA A 307 18.16 7.52 2.44
C ALA A 307 18.24 8.80 1.60
N ALA A 308 17.99 9.97 2.19
CA ALA A 308 18.40 11.21 1.54
C ALA A 308 19.87 11.09 1.15
N GLU A 309 20.17 11.32 -0.13
CA GLU A 309 21.55 11.56 -0.53
C GLU A 309 22.04 12.73 0.33
N GLU A 310 23.09 12.52 1.12
CA GLU A 310 23.83 13.63 1.71
C GLU A 310 24.21 14.52 0.54
N SER A 311 23.57 15.68 0.42
CA SER A 311 23.96 16.66 -0.58
C SER A 311 25.42 16.98 -0.30
N GLU A 312 26.32 16.45 -1.14
CA GLU A 312 27.69 16.95 -1.21
C GLU A 312 27.58 18.43 -1.57
N ASP A 313 27.57 19.28 -0.54
CA ASP A 313 27.82 20.71 -0.69
C ASP A 313 29.15 20.84 -1.44
N LYS A 314 29.06 21.15 -2.74
CA LYS A 314 30.18 21.55 -3.59
C LYS A 314 30.34 23.06 -3.60
#